data_AF-A0A512RQA4-F1
#
_entry.id   AF-A0A512RQA4-F1
#
_cell.length_a   1.000
_cell.length_b   1.000
_cell.length_c   1.000
_cell.angle_alpha   90.00
_cell.angle_beta   90.00
_cell.angle_gamma   90.00
#
_symmetry.space_group_name_H-M   'P 1'
#
loop_
_entity.id
_entity.type
_entity.pdbx_description
1 polymer ?
#
loop_
_entity_poly.entity_id
_entity_poly.type
_entity_poly.pdbx_seq_one_letter_code
_entity_poly.pdbx_strand_id
1 'polypeptide(L)'
;MLNKVWPAAVNVLYFLVIAFIAIIFVPKSRTINDVSSASSVITDTVRDTYIPRDTGRMTYREFSILENKRENLRQKQQLLNQGGTRAGISYSSPFIGFQANKDGLPKDNTKQHYLTLPGYKLKPDVAFNVKDGKYWLEYPVWDSEGNGGTRYGHYEERQVPFRFAYDKREPFFFNREGSMMIPISKKVYDIFYIPLGVLHVILLIAMGYLFFVIPVKMLIRISKGEVFTKRHVRQLHLISICLLAVPLVTIFMQGVLRLAFHNWITEDVELNIAATLANYKSMLIASVIFFAIAKAFKRGLSLQNEQDLTI
;
A
#
# COMPACT_ATOMS: atom_id res chain seq x y z
N MET A 1 -46.23 -4.98 -22.03
CA MET A 1 -45.22 -3.91 -22.24
C MET A 1 -44.04 -3.95 -21.26
N LEU A 2 -44.14 -4.54 -20.06
CA LEU A 2 -43.03 -4.57 -19.08
C LEU A 2 -41.76 -5.34 -19.52
N ASN A 3 -41.87 -6.32 -20.42
CA ASN A 3 -40.71 -7.12 -20.83
C ASN A 3 -39.68 -6.38 -21.73
N LYS A 4 -40.02 -5.21 -22.29
CA LYS A 4 -39.08 -4.40 -23.09
C LYS A 4 -38.30 -3.36 -22.28
N VAL A 5 -38.78 -2.97 -21.10
CA VAL A 5 -38.15 -1.91 -20.28
C VAL A 5 -37.00 -2.47 -19.44
N TRP A 6 -37.07 -3.75 -19.06
CA TRP A 6 -36.09 -4.41 -18.21
C TRP A 6 -34.65 -4.44 -18.75
N PRO A 7 -34.38 -4.77 -20.03
CA PRO A 7 -33.01 -4.77 -20.55
C PRO A 7 -32.39 -3.37 -20.58
N ALA A 8 -33.19 -2.32 -20.83
CA ALA A 8 -32.71 -0.95 -20.78
C ALA A 8 -32.30 -0.54 -19.35
N ALA A 9 -33.12 -0.87 -18.35
CA ALA A 9 -32.81 -0.58 -16.95
C ALA A 9 -31.56 -1.33 -16.44
N VAL A 10 -31.36 -2.59 -16.87
CA VAL A 10 -30.16 -3.37 -16.53
C VAL A 10 -28.91 -2.79 -17.19
N ASN A 11 -28.99 -2.33 -18.44
CA ASN A 11 -27.86 -1.70 -19.13
C ASN A 11 -27.50 -0.34 -18.50
N VAL A 12 -28.49 0.45 -18.12
CA VAL A 12 -28.28 1.73 -17.41
C VAL A 12 -27.64 1.48 -16.04
N LEU A 13 -28.11 0.48 -15.28
CA LEU A 13 -27.51 0.11 -13.99
C LEU A 13 -26.07 -0.40 -14.17
N TYR A 14 -25.81 -1.20 -15.21
CA TYR A 14 -24.46 -1.68 -15.52
C TYR A 14 -23.51 -0.52 -15.86
N PHE A 15 -23.97 0.44 -16.66
CA PHE A 15 -23.22 1.64 -17.00
C PHE A 15 -22.98 2.54 -15.79
N LEU A 16 -23.97 2.70 -14.91
CA LEU A 16 -23.84 3.46 -13.66
C LEU A 16 -22.89 2.78 -12.67
N VAL A 17 -22.89 1.45 -12.57
CA VAL A 17 -21.94 0.72 -11.72
C VAL A 17 -20.51 0.83 -12.27
N ILE A 18 -20.32 0.74 -13.59
CA ILE A 18 -19.01 0.96 -14.22
C ILE A 18 -18.55 2.41 -14.01
N ALA A 19 -19.42 3.39 -14.22
CA ALA A 19 -19.12 4.79 -14.00
C ALA A 19 -18.81 5.10 -12.53
N PHE A 20 -19.54 4.48 -11.58
CA PHE A 20 -19.32 4.65 -10.15
C PHE A 20 -18.02 3.99 -9.69
N ILE A 21 -17.70 2.79 -10.20
CA ILE A 21 -16.40 2.14 -9.96
C ILE A 21 -15.27 3.00 -10.56
N ALA A 22 -15.45 3.55 -11.77
CA ALA A 22 -14.49 4.47 -12.35
C ALA A 22 -14.34 5.76 -11.51
N ILE A 23 -15.42 6.34 -10.96
CA ILE A 23 -15.35 7.57 -10.16
C ILE A 23 -14.70 7.34 -8.79
N ILE A 24 -14.92 6.17 -8.17
CA ILE A 24 -14.33 5.84 -6.86
C ILE A 24 -12.87 5.37 -7.01
N PHE A 25 -12.52 4.68 -8.09
CA PHE A 25 -11.22 4.05 -8.28
C PHE A 25 -10.30 4.72 -9.31
N VAL A 26 -10.77 5.70 -10.09
CA VAL A 26 -9.85 6.66 -10.71
C VAL A 26 -9.26 7.46 -9.56
N PRO A 27 -7.95 7.32 -9.27
CA PRO A 27 -7.34 8.09 -8.22
C PRO A 27 -7.58 9.56 -8.56
N LYS A 28 -8.32 10.26 -7.69
CA LYS A 28 -8.48 11.71 -7.78
C LYS A 28 -7.07 12.28 -7.67
N SER A 29 -6.43 12.54 -8.81
CA SER A 29 -5.14 13.20 -8.86
C SER A 29 -5.39 14.60 -8.32
N ARG A 30 -5.20 14.77 -7.01
CA ARG A 30 -5.15 16.09 -6.41
C ARG A 30 -3.85 16.70 -6.90
N THR A 31 -3.96 17.51 -7.94
CA THR A 31 -2.98 18.56 -8.24
C THR A 31 -2.89 19.42 -6.99
N ILE A 32 -1.82 19.22 -6.22
CA ILE A 32 -1.45 20.12 -5.12
C ILE A 32 -0.67 21.25 -5.78
N ASN A 33 -1.18 22.47 -5.67
CA ASN A 33 -0.51 23.66 -6.19
C ASN A 33 0.88 23.79 -5.53
N ASP A 34 1.89 24.04 -6.37
CA ASP A 34 3.30 24.13 -6.03
C ASP A 34 3.57 25.15 -4.92
N VAL A 35 4.25 24.72 -3.85
CA VAL A 35 5.01 25.61 -2.96
C VAL A 35 6.48 25.47 -3.36
N SER A 36 6.86 26.09 -4.46
CA SER A 36 8.19 26.04 -5.05
C SER A 36 9.01 27.29 -4.67
N SER A 37 9.62 27.29 -3.47
CA SER A 37 10.60 28.37 -3.15
C SER A 37 11.54 28.15 -1.96
N ALA A 38 11.72 26.94 -1.42
CA ALA A 38 12.54 26.76 -0.20
C ALA A 38 13.79 25.87 -0.31
N SER A 39 14.11 25.28 -1.47
CA SER A 39 15.09 24.19 -1.54
C SER A 39 16.56 24.60 -1.72
N SER A 40 16.89 25.84 -2.11
CA SER A 40 18.28 26.21 -2.44
C SER A 40 19.10 26.83 -1.30
N VAL A 41 18.50 27.17 -0.16
CA VAL A 41 19.18 27.92 0.93
C VAL A 41 19.68 27.00 2.07
N ILE A 42 19.33 25.71 2.08
CA ILE A 42 19.38 24.90 3.32
C ILE A 42 20.59 23.97 3.39
N THR A 43 21.22 23.62 2.26
CA THR A 43 22.35 22.67 2.24
C THR A 43 23.59 23.15 3.01
N ASP A 44 23.82 24.45 3.12
CA ASP A 44 24.99 24.97 3.83
C ASP A 44 24.81 25.01 5.36
N THR A 45 23.58 25.20 5.86
CA THR A 45 23.35 25.34 7.32
C THR A 45 23.37 24.03 8.13
N VAL A 46 23.32 22.86 7.50
CA VAL A 46 23.26 21.56 8.20
C VAL A 46 24.65 20.99 8.48
N ARG A 47 25.69 21.43 7.76
CA ARG A 47 27.06 20.88 7.89
C ARG A 47 27.84 21.41 9.10
N ASP A 48 27.46 22.58 9.62
CA ASP A 48 28.24 23.29 10.65
C ASP A 48 27.81 23.04 12.09
N THR A 49 26.92 22.07 12.36
CA THR A 49 26.58 21.72 13.75
C THR A 49 27.45 20.57 14.26
N TYR A 50 28.77 20.78 14.28
CA TYR A 50 29.71 19.96 15.02
C TYR A 50 29.52 20.26 16.51
N ILE A 51 28.99 19.32 17.29
CA ILE A 51 28.96 19.45 18.75
C ILE A 51 30.34 19.02 19.26
N PRO A 52 31.08 19.88 19.97
CA PRO A 52 32.38 19.51 20.52
C PRO A 52 32.24 18.33 21.48
N ARG A 53 33.22 17.43 21.45
CA ARG A 53 33.31 16.19 22.25
C ARG A 53 33.50 16.44 23.76
N ASP A 54 33.35 17.68 24.21
CA ASP A 54 33.61 18.11 25.58
C ASP A 54 32.29 18.45 26.28
N THR A 55 31.55 17.42 26.69
CA THR A 55 30.28 17.54 27.43
C THR A 55 30.52 17.85 28.91
N GLY A 56 31.37 18.82 29.20
CA GLY A 56 31.48 19.43 30.52
C GLY A 56 30.29 20.35 30.78
N ARG A 57 29.20 19.80 31.31
CA ARG A 57 28.01 20.52 31.86
C ARG A 57 27.19 21.32 30.84
N MET A 58 26.53 20.63 29.89
CA MET A 58 25.33 21.20 29.29
C MET A 58 24.20 21.25 30.34
N THR A 59 23.54 22.39 30.43
CA THR A 59 22.33 22.53 31.26
C THR A 59 21.15 21.83 30.58
N TYR A 60 20.18 21.33 31.36
CA TYR A 60 18.98 20.67 30.83
C TYR A 60 18.22 21.53 29.79
N ARG A 61 18.29 22.85 29.94
CA ARG A 61 17.71 23.81 29.00
C ARG A 61 18.42 23.82 27.64
N GLU A 62 19.73 23.70 27.60
CA GLU A 62 20.49 23.62 26.35
C GLU A 62 20.25 22.29 25.64
N PHE A 63 20.15 21.20 26.42
CA PHE A 63 19.78 19.89 25.88
C PHE A 63 18.39 19.90 25.23
N SER A 64 17.38 20.45 25.90
CA SER A 64 16.01 20.49 25.34
C SER A 64 15.89 21.41 24.12
N ILE A 65 16.68 22.48 24.04
CA ILE A 65 16.75 23.33 22.85
C ILE A 65 17.39 22.58 21.68
N LEU A 66 18.47 21.83 21.92
CA LEU A 66 19.10 21.00 20.90
C LEU A 66 18.18 19.87 20.44
N GLU A 67 17.45 19.25 21.37
CA GLU A 67 16.48 18.20 21.08
C GLU A 67 15.31 18.74 20.24
N ASN A 68 14.71 19.87 20.64
CA ASN A 68 13.68 20.56 19.85
C ASN A 68 14.18 21.00 18.46
N LYS A 69 15.43 21.46 18.36
CA LYS A 69 16.05 21.83 17.07
C LYS A 69 16.26 20.59 16.19
N ARG A 70 16.68 19.46 16.77
CA ARG A 70 16.81 18.17 16.10
C ARG A 70 15.45 17.65 15.63
N GLU A 71 14.42 17.78 16.44
CA GLU A 71 13.04 17.44 16.06
C GLU A 71 12.53 18.31 14.92
N ASN A 72 12.73 19.62 14.98
CA ASN A 72 12.35 20.54 13.89
C ASN A 72 13.10 20.24 12.58
N LEU A 73 14.39 19.92 12.65
CA LEU A 73 15.17 19.51 11.47
C LEU A 73 14.68 18.18 10.92
N ARG A 74 14.38 17.20 11.79
CA ARG A 74 13.77 15.91 11.40
C ARG A 74 12.42 16.12 10.74
N GLN A 75 11.55 16.95 11.30
CA GLN A 75 10.25 17.30 10.71
C GLN A 75 10.43 17.99 9.36
N LYS A 76 11.38 18.92 9.22
CA LYS A 76 11.65 19.62 7.95
C LYS A 76 12.22 18.69 6.87
N GLN A 77 13.16 17.81 7.22
CA GLN A 77 13.64 16.75 6.33
C GLN A 77 12.52 15.77 5.96
N GLN A 78 11.61 15.48 6.88
CA GLN A 78 10.44 14.68 6.60
C GLN A 78 9.49 15.41 5.65
N LEU A 79 9.25 16.70 5.81
CA LEU A 79 8.46 17.48 4.84
C LEU A 79 9.10 17.49 3.45
N LEU A 80 10.44 17.47 3.36
CA LEU A 80 11.14 17.32 2.08
C LEU A 80 11.02 15.89 1.51
N ASN A 81 11.19 14.86 2.34
CA ASN A 81 11.02 13.45 1.96
C ASN A 81 9.56 13.12 1.60
N GLN A 82 8.59 13.76 2.27
CA GLN A 82 7.14 13.69 2.04
C GLN A 82 6.67 14.63 0.92
N GLY A 83 7.50 15.63 0.58
CA GLY A 83 7.24 16.77 -0.29
C GLY A 83 7.84 16.66 -1.69
N GLY A 84 8.43 15.51 -2.04
CA GLY A 84 8.42 15.04 -3.41
C GLY A 84 6.96 14.82 -3.83
N THR A 85 6.31 15.90 -4.22
CA THR A 85 4.89 16.03 -4.56
C THR A 85 4.49 14.80 -5.36
N ARG A 86 3.43 14.11 -4.94
CA ARG A 86 2.75 13.09 -5.78
C ARG A 86 2.09 13.73 -7.01
N ALA A 87 2.70 14.76 -7.60
CA ALA A 87 2.38 15.34 -8.90
C ALA A 87 2.96 14.40 -9.97
N GLY A 88 2.40 13.20 -10.02
CA GLY A 88 2.83 12.12 -10.89
C GLY A 88 1.73 11.09 -10.99
N ILE A 89 1.59 10.48 -12.16
CA ILE A 89 0.65 9.38 -12.33
C ILE A 89 1.23 8.19 -11.55
N SER A 90 0.62 7.87 -10.42
CA SER A 90 0.95 6.70 -9.63
C SER A 90 -0.11 5.64 -9.85
N TYR A 91 0.30 4.50 -10.39
CA TYR A 91 -0.51 3.29 -10.31
C TYR A 91 -0.05 2.51 -9.08
N SER A 92 -0.93 2.23 -8.13
CA SER A 92 -0.61 1.33 -7.01
C SER A 92 -1.63 0.22 -6.99
N SER A 93 -1.21 -0.99 -7.38
CA SER A 93 -1.92 -2.19 -6.96
C SER A 93 -1.48 -2.54 -5.53
N PRO A 94 -2.23 -3.40 -4.81
CA PRO A 94 -1.82 -3.82 -3.48
C PRO A 94 -0.51 -4.64 -3.43
N PHE A 95 -0.03 -5.08 -4.57
CA PHE A 95 1.15 -5.94 -4.71
C PHE A 95 2.37 -5.16 -5.20
N ILE A 96 2.16 -4.31 -6.20
CA ILE A 96 3.17 -3.56 -6.93
C ILE A 96 2.57 -2.21 -7.33
N GLY A 97 3.35 -1.15 -7.17
CA GLY A 97 3.06 0.16 -7.72
C GLY A 97 4.13 0.62 -8.71
N PHE A 98 3.76 1.60 -9.50
CA PHE A 98 4.63 2.31 -10.42
C PHE A 98 4.40 3.80 -10.19
N GLN A 99 5.47 4.51 -9.86
CA GLN A 99 5.41 5.94 -9.60
C GLN A 99 6.43 6.67 -10.47
N ALA A 100 5.99 7.72 -11.15
CA ALA A 100 6.89 8.70 -11.73
C ALA A 100 6.90 9.93 -10.83
N ASN A 101 8.04 10.28 -10.25
CA ASN A 101 8.17 11.43 -9.35
C ASN A 101 9.30 12.35 -9.83
N LYS A 102 9.10 13.66 -9.66
CA LYS A 102 10.22 14.59 -9.67
C LYS A 102 10.77 14.57 -8.27
N ASP A 103 11.77 13.72 -8.05
CA ASP A 103 12.51 13.77 -6.82
C ASP A 103 13.12 15.16 -6.74
N GLY A 104 12.93 15.87 -5.62
CA GLY A 104 13.42 17.23 -5.40
C GLY A 104 14.95 17.34 -5.36
N LEU A 105 15.63 16.49 -6.13
CA LEU A 105 17.05 16.46 -6.34
C LEU A 105 17.46 17.75 -7.07
N PRO A 106 18.42 18.50 -6.51
CA PRO A 106 18.65 19.90 -6.82
C PRO A 106 19.20 20.19 -8.23
N LYS A 107 19.35 19.18 -9.10
CA LYS A 107 20.12 19.34 -10.35
C LYS A 107 19.46 18.88 -11.64
N ASP A 108 18.37 18.13 -11.59
CA ASP A 108 17.79 17.62 -12.83
C ASP A 108 16.27 17.59 -12.75
N ASN A 109 15.61 18.34 -13.63
CA ASN A 109 14.15 18.45 -13.71
C ASN A 109 13.51 17.18 -14.35
N THR A 110 14.30 16.09 -14.44
CA THR A 110 13.93 14.81 -15.02
C THR A 110 13.07 14.01 -14.06
N LYS A 111 11.99 13.43 -14.58
CA LYS A 111 11.12 12.53 -13.80
C LYS A 111 11.87 11.23 -13.57
N GLN A 112 12.05 10.83 -12.31
CA GLN A 112 12.53 9.50 -11.95
C GLN A 112 11.35 8.54 -11.88
N HIS A 113 11.58 7.32 -12.36
CA HIS A 113 10.59 6.25 -12.41
C HIS A 113 10.93 5.19 -11.37
N TYR A 114 9.93 4.74 -10.63
CA TYR A 114 10.10 3.77 -9.56
C TYR A 114 9.15 2.60 -9.71
N LEU A 115 9.67 1.42 -9.39
CA LEU A 115 8.88 0.26 -8.99
C LEU A 115 8.65 0.36 -7.47
N THR A 116 7.39 0.46 -7.07
CA THR A 116 6.98 0.57 -5.67
C THR A 116 6.58 -0.80 -5.13
N LEU A 117 7.22 -1.21 -4.05
CA LEU A 117 6.93 -2.43 -3.29
C LEU A 117 6.26 -2.02 -1.98
N PRO A 118 4.92 -2.15 -1.85
CA PRO A 118 4.20 -1.82 -0.63
C PRO A 118 4.36 -2.89 0.45
N GLY A 119 3.99 -2.55 1.69
CA GLY A 119 3.98 -3.50 2.80
C GLY A 119 5.34 -3.72 3.47
N TYR A 120 6.29 -2.82 3.24
CA TYR A 120 7.59 -2.84 3.90
C TYR A 120 7.63 -1.84 5.04
N LYS A 121 8.45 -2.14 6.05
CA LYS A 121 8.77 -1.24 7.16
C LYS A 121 10.28 -1.22 7.38
N LEU A 122 10.78 -0.12 7.93
CA LEU A 122 12.12 -0.08 8.47
C LEU A 122 12.12 -0.60 9.91
N LYS A 123 13.25 -1.18 10.35
CA LYS A 123 13.45 -1.45 11.78
C LYS A 123 13.26 -0.18 12.61
N PRO A 124 12.79 -0.28 13.88
CA PRO A 124 12.41 0.89 14.68
C PRO A 124 13.49 1.97 14.81
N ASP A 125 14.76 1.56 14.88
CA ASP A 125 15.89 2.47 15.08
C ASP A 125 16.54 2.95 13.78
N VAL A 126 15.97 2.60 12.62
CA VAL A 126 16.55 2.90 11.31
C VAL A 126 15.80 4.07 10.65
N ALA A 127 16.56 5.07 10.21
CA ALA A 127 16.04 6.24 9.51
C ALA A 127 16.48 6.26 8.05
N PHE A 128 15.59 6.70 7.17
CA PHE A 128 15.88 6.89 5.75
C PHE A 128 16.16 8.37 5.44
N ASN A 129 17.29 8.63 4.80
CA ASN A 129 17.78 9.95 4.45
C ASN A 129 18.14 10.05 2.96
N VAL A 130 17.91 11.22 2.36
CA VAL A 130 18.34 11.54 1.00
C VAL A 130 19.42 12.61 1.08
N LYS A 131 20.63 12.31 0.58
CA LYS A 131 21.78 13.23 0.59
C LYS A 131 22.50 13.18 -0.75
N ASP A 132 22.73 14.35 -1.36
CA ASP A 132 23.49 14.50 -2.61
C ASP A 132 23.02 13.58 -3.76
N GLY A 133 21.71 13.39 -3.91
CA GLY A 133 21.17 12.51 -4.95
C GLY A 133 21.27 11.01 -4.66
N LYS A 134 21.74 10.64 -3.47
CA LYS A 134 21.89 9.25 -3.03
C LYS A 134 20.96 8.97 -1.86
N TYR A 135 20.62 7.70 -1.73
CA TYR A 135 19.76 7.19 -0.67
C TYR A 135 20.61 6.54 0.42
N TRP A 136 20.32 6.88 1.67
CA TRP A 136 21.08 6.45 2.84
C TRP A 136 20.14 5.92 3.91
N LEU A 137 20.57 4.85 4.58
CA LEU A 137 19.99 4.40 5.84
C LEU A 137 20.94 4.77 6.97
N GLU A 138 20.39 5.38 8.01
CA GLU A 138 21.06 5.68 9.27
C GLU A 138 20.59 4.64 10.30
N TYR A 139 21.52 3.90 10.92
CA TYR A 139 21.23 2.82 11.87
C TYR A 139 22.17 2.89 13.08
N PRO A 140 21.72 2.46 14.28
CA PRO A 140 22.56 2.46 15.47
C PRO A 140 23.55 1.29 15.44
N VAL A 141 24.80 1.59 15.81
CA VAL A 141 25.84 0.60 16.13
C VAL A 141 26.15 0.73 17.60
N TRP A 142 25.95 -0.36 18.34
CA TRP A 142 26.16 -0.41 19.78
C TRP A 142 27.59 -0.83 20.08
N ASP A 143 28.37 0.06 20.68
CA ASP A 143 29.79 -0.17 20.98
C ASP A 143 29.98 -0.85 22.35
N SER A 144 29.13 -0.53 23.32
CA SER A 144 29.20 -1.11 24.67
C SER A 144 27.86 -1.07 25.41
N GLU A 145 27.70 -1.99 26.36
CA GLU A 145 26.57 -2.05 27.29
C GLU A 145 27.08 -1.70 28.69
N GLY A 146 26.56 -0.62 29.26
CA GLY A 146 26.89 -0.16 30.61
C GLY A 146 26.10 -0.90 31.70
N ASN A 147 26.52 -0.69 32.95
CA ASN A 147 25.83 -1.23 34.12
C ASN A 147 24.36 -0.75 34.15
N GLY A 148 23.43 -1.68 34.35
CA GLY A 148 21.99 -1.39 34.40
C GLY A 148 21.28 -1.36 33.04
N GLY A 149 21.88 -1.90 31.97
CA GLY A 149 21.23 -2.06 30.66
C GLY A 149 21.23 -0.80 29.78
N THR A 150 22.01 0.22 30.16
CA THR A 150 22.21 1.41 29.32
C THR A 150 23.15 1.05 28.17
N ARG A 151 22.74 1.27 26.92
CA ARG A 151 23.59 1.00 25.75
C ARG A 151 24.21 2.29 25.22
N TYR A 152 25.51 2.24 24.96
CA TYR A 152 26.26 3.31 24.32
C TYR A 152 26.57 2.90 22.89
N GLY A 153 26.35 3.82 21.96
CA GLY A 153 26.55 3.58 20.55
C GLY A 153 26.58 4.86 19.75
N HIS A 154 26.82 4.71 18.46
CA HIS A 154 26.78 5.79 17.49
C HIS A 154 25.89 5.40 16.32
N TYR A 155 25.61 6.35 15.42
CA TYR A 155 24.87 6.07 14.21
C TYR A 155 25.86 5.96 13.05
N GLU A 156 25.73 4.89 12.27
CA GLU A 156 26.41 4.74 11.00
C GLU A 156 25.44 4.98 9.84
N GLU A 157 25.98 5.39 8.70
CA GLU A 157 25.23 5.61 7.47
C GLU A 157 25.68 4.62 6.39
N ARG A 158 24.72 3.91 5.80
CA ARG A 158 24.96 3.01 4.67
C ARG A 158 24.16 3.45 3.46
N GLN A 159 24.85 3.60 2.33
CA GLN A 159 24.20 3.91 1.06
C GLN A 159 23.35 2.71 0.60
N VAL A 160 22.13 2.98 0.14
CA VAL A 160 21.21 1.95 -0.37
C VAL A 160 20.77 2.26 -1.81
N PRO A 161 20.45 1.23 -2.62
CA PRO A 161 20.08 1.42 -4.02
C PRO A 161 18.59 1.76 -4.21
N PHE A 162 17.82 1.92 -3.14
CA PHE A 162 16.38 2.15 -3.18
C PHE A 162 15.98 3.39 -2.36
N ARG A 163 14.84 3.98 -2.71
CA ARG A 163 14.19 5.00 -1.91
C ARG A 163 13.17 4.36 -0.97
N PHE A 164 13.01 4.88 0.24
CA PHE A 164 11.93 4.49 1.12
C PHE A 164 10.92 5.64 1.25
N ALA A 165 9.64 5.33 1.10
CA ALA A 165 8.55 6.29 1.25
C ALA A 165 7.64 5.87 2.40
N TYR A 166 7.64 6.67 3.47
CA TYR A 166 6.76 6.45 4.62
C TYR A 166 5.27 6.67 4.24
N ASP A 167 4.38 5.86 4.82
CA ASP A 167 2.95 6.15 4.77
C ASP A 167 2.64 7.35 5.68
N LYS A 168 1.85 8.30 5.17
CA LYS A 168 1.47 9.53 5.88
C LYS A 168 0.39 9.30 6.93
N ARG A 169 -0.21 8.10 6.94
CA ARG A 169 -1.39 7.79 7.76
C ARG A 169 -1.04 7.32 9.17
N GLU A 170 0.20 6.91 9.42
CA GLU A 170 0.59 6.37 10.71
C GLU A 170 1.31 7.42 11.59
N PRO A 171 0.88 7.59 12.85
CA PRO A 171 1.57 8.46 13.79
C PRO A 171 2.99 7.93 14.10
N PHE A 172 3.92 8.87 14.20
CA PHE A 172 5.38 8.69 14.18
C PHE A 172 5.99 7.64 15.11
N PHE A 173 5.31 7.27 16.20
CA PHE A 173 5.89 6.54 17.32
C PHE A 173 5.82 5.01 17.21
N PHE A 174 5.08 4.45 16.24
CA PHE A 174 4.93 2.99 16.11
C PHE A 174 5.14 2.55 14.67
N ASN A 175 6.09 1.62 14.47
CA ASN A 175 6.29 0.81 13.26
C ASN A 175 6.06 1.55 11.94
N ARG A 176 7.05 2.29 11.45
CA ARG A 176 6.93 3.08 10.22
C ARG A 176 6.67 2.20 9.00
N GLU A 177 5.39 2.01 8.69
CA GLU A 177 4.97 1.42 7.43
C GLU A 177 5.30 2.34 6.27
N GLY A 178 5.65 1.72 5.15
CA GLY A 178 6.00 2.45 3.96
C GLY A 178 6.05 1.58 2.73
N SER A 179 6.63 2.14 1.70
CA SER A 179 6.87 1.47 0.44
C SER A 179 8.32 1.65 0.05
N MET A 180 8.96 0.55 -0.32
CA MET A 180 10.27 0.56 -0.94
C MET A 180 10.10 0.93 -2.42
N MET A 181 10.94 1.82 -2.92
CA MET A 181 10.88 2.36 -4.27
C MET A 181 12.21 2.08 -4.96
N ILE A 182 12.18 1.14 -5.89
CA ILE A 182 13.36 0.75 -6.68
C ILE A 182 13.40 1.62 -7.93
N PRO A 183 14.47 2.41 -8.15
CA PRO A 183 14.59 3.20 -9.37
C PRO A 183 14.68 2.29 -10.59
N ILE A 184 13.86 2.55 -11.60
CA ILE A 184 13.82 1.81 -12.86
C ILE A 184 13.96 2.76 -14.04
N SER A 185 14.45 2.23 -15.16
CA SER A 185 14.49 3.02 -16.40
C SER A 185 13.08 3.30 -16.92
N LYS A 186 12.91 4.42 -17.65
CA LYS A 186 11.64 4.77 -18.30
C LYS A 186 11.11 3.65 -19.22
N LYS A 187 12.01 2.99 -19.98
CA LYS A 187 11.62 1.89 -20.86
C LYS A 187 10.99 0.73 -20.08
N VAL A 188 11.60 0.34 -18.96
CA VAL A 188 11.08 -0.70 -18.08
C VAL A 188 9.75 -0.27 -17.46
N TYR A 189 9.66 0.98 -17.01
CA TYR A 189 8.41 1.55 -16.51
C TYR A 189 7.28 1.42 -17.53
N ASP A 190 7.49 1.88 -18.77
CA ASP A 190 6.45 1.85 -19.81
C ASP A 190 6.02 0.42 -20.18
N ILE A 191 6.99 -0.52 -20.24
CA ILE A 191 6.73 -1.95 -20.53
C ILE A 191 5.82 -2.57 -19.47
N PHE A 192 5.99 -2.25 -18.19
CA PHE A 192 5.17 -2.84 -17.14
C PHE A 192 3.89 -2.05 -16.85
N TYR A 193 3.96 -0.72 -16.89
CA TYR A 193 2.87 0.17 -16.50
C TYR A 193 1.62 -0.03 -17.37
N ILE A 194 1.79 -0.06 -18.70
CA ILE A 194 0.67 -0.17 -19.65
C ILE A 194 -0.09 -1.50 -19.50
N PRO A 195 0.54 -2.69 -19.62
CA PRO A 195 -0.18 -3.95 -19.53
C PRO A 195 -0.75 -4.19 -18.13
N LEU A 196 -0.07 -3.78 -17.06
CA LEU A 196 -0.61 -3.90 -15.71
C LEU A 196 -1.82 -2.99 -15.50
N GLY A 197 -1.82 -1.79 -16.09
CA GLY A 197 -2.99 -0.91 -16.08
C GLY A 197 -4.20 -1.54 -16.78
N VAL A 198 -4.00 -2.13 -17.97
CA VAL A 198 -5.07 -2.83 -18.70
C VAL A 198 -5.58 -4.04 -17.91
N LEU A 199 -4.68 -4.86 -17.36
CA LEU A 199 -5.02 -6.00 -16.52
C LEU A 199 -5.83 -5.56 -15.29
N HIS A 200 -5.47 -4.44 -14.67
CA HIS A 200 -6.18 -3.89 -13.52
C HIS A 200 -7.62 -3.51 -13.85
N VAL A 201 -7.84 -2.84 -14.99
CA VAL A 201 -9.19 -2.48 -15.45
C VAL A 201 -10.04 -3.72 -15.69
N ILE A 202 -9.47 -4.76 -16.31
CA ILE A 202 -10.14 -6.06 -16.51
C ILE A 202 -10.53 -6.68 -15.16
N LEU A 203 -9.60 -6.68 -14.18
CA LEU A 203 -9.86 -7.19 -12.83
C LEU A 203 -10.96 -6.39 -12.12
N LEU A 204 -10.98 -5.06 -12.26
CA LEU A 204 -12.04 -4.22 -11.68
C LEU A 204 -13.41 -4.55 -12.27
N ILE A 205 -13.50 -4.72 -13.60
CA ILE A 205 -14.75 -5.14 -14.26
C ILE A 205 -15.18 -6.52 -13.76
N ALA A 206 -14.25 -7.46 -13.66
CA ALA A 206 -14.52 -8.81 -13.16
C ALA A 206 -15.00 -8.80 -11.70
N MET A 207 -14.36 -8.01 -10.83
CA MET A 207 -14.79 -7.83 -9.44
C MET A 207 -16.17 -7.17 -9.37
N GLY A 208 -16.42 -6.12 -10.16
CA GLY A 208 -17.73 -5.47 -10.24
C GLY A 208 -18.83 -6.44 -10.66
N TYR A 209 -18.57 -7.28 -11.66
CA TYR A 209 -19.49 -8.33 -12.06
C TYR A 209 -19.74 -9.35 -10.93
N LEU A 210 -18.68 -9.78 -10.25
CA LEU A 210 -18.76 -10.80 -9.20
C LEU A 210 -19.47 -10.31 -7.94
N PHE A 211 -19.25 -9.07 -7.51
CA PHE A 211 -19.82 -8.53 -6.27
C PHE A 211 -21.19 -7.86 -6.43
N PHE A 212 -21.54 -7.37 -7.62
CA PHE A 212 -22.84 -6.72 -7.85
C PHE A 212 -23.77 -7.58 -8.68
N VAL A 213 -23.33 -8.04 -9.85
CA VAL A 213 -24.21 -8.70 -10.82
C VAL A 213 -24.63 -10.08 -10.35
N ILE A 214 -23.71 -10.86 -9.78
CA ILE A 214 -24.02 -12.21 -9.28
C ILE A 214 -25.04 -12.15 -8.13
N PRO A 215 -24.82 -11.36 -7.04
CA PRO A 215 -25.81 -11.27 -5.96
C PRO A 215 -27.18 -10.76 -6.42
N VAL A 216 -27.24 -9.73 -7.27
CA VAL A 216 -28.51 -9.22 -7.80
C VAL A 216 -29.26 -10.29 -8.60
N LYS A 217 -28.57 -11.02 -9.49
CA LYS A 217 -29.20 -12.12 -10.25
C LYS A 217 -29.69 -13.25 -9.34
N MET A 218 -28.97 -13.53 -8.26
CA MET A 218 -29.37 -14.52 -7.26
C MET A 218 -30.64 -14.06 -6.52
N LEU A 219 -30.71 -12.79 -6.08
CA LEU A 219 -31.89 -12.23 -5.43
C LEU A 219 -33.14 -12.26 -6.33
N ILE A 220 -33.00 -11.91 -7.62
CA ILE A 220 -34.10 -11.97 -8.60
C ILE A 220 -34.63 -13.40 -8.80
N ARG A 221 -33.77 -14.42 -8.66
CA ARG A 221 -34.18 -15.82 -8.77
C ARG A 221 -34.84 -16.31 -7.49
N ILE A 222 -34.32 -15.90 -6.34
CA ILE A 222 -34.93 -16.14 -5.03
C ILE A 222 -36.35 -15.57 -5.01
N SER A 223 -36.58 -14.36 -5.55
CA SER A 223 -37.92 -13.77 -5.64
C SER A 223 -38.87 -14.52 -6.58
N LYS A 224 -38.36 -15.43 -7.42
CA LYS A 224 -39.15 -16.30 -8.29
C LYS A 224 -39.35 -17.71 -7.72
N GLY A 225 -38.93 -17.95 -6.48
CA GLY A 225 -39.03 -19.25 -5.81
C GLY A 225 -37.84 -20.20 -6.04
N GLU A 226 -36.85 -19.81 -6.87
CA GLU A 226 -35.66 -20.62 -7.12
C GLU A 226 -34.58 -20.39 -6.04
N VAL A 227 -34.88 -20.68 -4.77
CA VAL A 227 -33.99 -20.32 -3.65
C VAL A 227 -32.72 -21.17 -3.64
N PHE A 228 -32.88 -22.49 -3.55
CA PHE A 228 -31.77 -23.43 -3.44
C PHE A 228 -31.47 -24.08 -4.79
N THR A 229 -30.63 -23.43 -5.59
CA THR A 229 -30.14 -24.02 -6.85
C THR A 229 -28.66 -24.36 -6.76
N LYS A 230 -28.21 -25.42 -7.46
CA LYS A 230 -26.78 -25.77 -7.59
C LYS A 230 -25.95 -24.58 -8.09
N ARG A 231 -26.55 -23.71 -8.91
CA ARG A 231 -25.91 -22.50 -9.43
C ARG A 231 -25.64 -21.46 -8.35
N HIS A 232 -26.61 -21.19 -7.46
CA HIS A 232 -26.43 -20.26 -6.35
C HIS A 232 -25.34 -20.73 -5.40
N VAL A 233 -25.31 -22.03 -5.07
CA VAL A 233 -24.25 -22.62 -4.22
C VAL A 233 -22.86 -22.40 -4.83
N ARG A 234 -22.68 -22.70 -6.12
CA ARG A 234 -21.40 -22.49 -6.83
C ARG A 234 -21.01 -21.01 -6.86
N GLN A 235 -21.96 -20.11 -7.08
CA GLN A 235 -21.71 -18.68 -7.13
C GLN A 235 -21.26 -18.12 -5.77
N LEU A 236 -21.91 -18.50 -4.68
CA LEU A 236 -21.49 -18.13 -3.32
C LEU A 236 -20.08 -18.67 -3.00
N HIS A 237 -19.82 -19.92 -3.39
CA HIS A 237 -18.50 -20.52 -3.19
C HIS A 237 -17.41 -19.80 -3.99
N LEU A 238 -17.71 -19.39 -5.23
CA LEU A 238 -16.81 -18.59 -6.06
C LEU A 238 -16.51 -17.24 -5.40
N ILE A 239 -17.54 -16.54 -4.91
CA ILE A 239 -17.36 -15.24 -4.22
C ILE A 239 -16.47 -15.41 -2.99
N SER A 240 -16.72 -16.44 -2.18
CA SER A 240 -15.91 -16.75 -1.00
C SER A 240 -14.44 -17.03 -1.37
N ILE A 241 -14.18 -17.87 -2.37
CA ILE A 241 -12.82 -18.15 -2.84
C ILE A 241 -12.15 -16.89 -3.35
N CYS A 242 -12.83 -16.07 -4.17
CA CYS A 242 -12.26 -14.85 -4.71
C CYS A 242 -11.90 -13.86 -3.60
N LEU A 243 -12.75 -13.69 -2.58
CA LEU A 243 -12.45 -12.84 -1.42
C LEU A 243 -11.24 -13.33 -0.63
N LEU A 244 -11.10 -14.65 -0.47
CA LEU A 244 -9.95 -15.25 0.21
C LEU A 244 -8.66 -15.20 -0.63
N ALA A 245 -8.78 -15.36 -1.94
CA ALA A 245 -7.65 -15.41 -2.86
C ALA A 245 -6.90 -14.08 -2.94
N VAL A 246 -7.60 -12.94 -2.90
CA VAL A 246 -6.97 -11.60 -2.97
C VAL A 246 -5.86 -11.39 -1.92
N PRO A 247 -6.12 -11.53 -0.60
CA PRO A 247 -5.08 -11.36 0.42
C PRO A 247 -3.99 -12.44 0.33
N LEU A 248 -4.34 -13.69 0.01
CA LEU A 248 -3.36 -14.77 -0.12
C LEU A 248 -2.39 -14.53 -1.28
N VAL A 249 -2.91 -14.16 -2.45
CA VAL A 249 -2.10 -13.75 -3.60
C VAL A 249 -1.27 -12.52 -3.22
N THR A 250 -1.76 -11.66 -2.32
CA THR A 250 -1.01 -10.45 -1.91
C THR A 250 0.25 -10.78 -1.16
N ILE A 251 0.10 -11.60 -0.13
CA ILE A 251 1.21 -12.06 0.70
C ILE A 251 2.17 -12.91 -0.15
N PHE A 252 1.63 -13.79 -1.00
CA PHE A 252 2.42 -14.62 -1.89
C PHE A 252 3.29 -13.76 -2.84
N MET A 253 2.68 -12.79 -3.52
CA MET A 253 3.40 -11.90 -4.44
C MET A 253 4.45 -11.05 -3.72
N GLN A 254 4.16 -10.55 -2.51
CA GLN A 254 5.17 -9.85 -1.71
C GLN A 254 6.38 -10.75 -1.38
N GLY A 255 6.13 -12.03 -1.08
CA GLY A 255 7.20 -13.03 -0.89
C GLY A 255 8.02 -13.26 -2.15
N VAL A 256 7.37 -13.41 -3.31
CA VAL A 256 8.04 -13.55 -4.61
C VAL A 256 8.89 -12.32 -4.94
N LEU A 257 8.35 -11.12 -4.73
CA LEU A 257 9.08 -9.87 -4.96
C LEU A 257 10.27 -9.72 -4.02
N ARG A 258 10.11 -10.09 -2.74
CA ARG A 258 11.23 -10.10 -1.78
C ARG A 258 12.35 -11.03 -2.26
N LEU A 259 12.00 -12.20 -2.81
CA LEU A 259 12.98 -13.13 -3.36
C LEU A 259 13.64 -12.58 -4.63
N ALA A 260 12.86 -12.02 -5.56
CA ALA A 260 13.35 -11.45 -6.81
C ALA A 260 14.26 -10.24 -6.60
N PHE A 261 13.98 -9.42 -5.57
CA PHE A 261 14.75 -8.24 -5.22
C PHE A 261 15.62 -8.44 -3.97
N HIS A 262 15.95 -9.69 -3.62
CA HIS A 262 16.78 -10.02 -2.45
C HIS A 262 18.04 -9.14 -2.36
N ASN A 263 18.76 -8.98 -3.48
CA ASN A 263 20.02 -8.23 -3.51
C ASN A 263 19.85 -6.71 -3.29
N TRP A 264 18.63 -6.20 -3.43
CA TRP A 264 18.31 -4.78 -3.25
C TRP A 264 17.78 -4.49 -1.85
N ILE A 265 17.25 -5.50 -1.16
CA ILE A 265 16.62 -5.37 0.15
C ILE A 265 17.67 -5.61 1.23
N THR A 266 18.00 -4.57 1.99
CA THR A 266 18.89 -4.69 3.15
C THR A 266 18.17 -5.34 4.34
N GLU A 267 18.93 -5.92 5.26
CA GLU A 267 18.40 -6.56 6.48
C GLU A 267 17.57 -5.63 7.39
N ASP A 268 17.67 -4.32 7.20
CA ASP A 268 16.93 -3.31 7.96
C ASP A 268 15.56 -2.97 7.39
N VAL A 269 15.22 -3.58 6.25
CA VAL A 269 13.92 -3.47 5.60
C VAL A 269 13.18 -4.79 5.76
N GLU A 270 12.06 -4.75 6.47
CA GLU A 270 11.27 -5.92 6.82
C GLU A 270 9.91 -5.89 6.13
N LEU A 271 9.42 -7.06 5.72
CA LEU A 271 8.06 -7.19 5.22
C LEU A 271 7.08 -7.20 6.40
N ASN A 272 6.13 -6.26 6.42
CA ASN A 272 5.09 -6.17 7.44
C ASN A 272 3.85 -6.98 7.02
N ILE A 273 3.96 -8.32 7.13
CA ILE A 273 2.88 -9.26 6.78
C ILE A 273 1.66 -9.03 7.68
N ALA A 274 1.88 -8.74 8.97
CA ALA A 274 0.81 -8.51 9.93
C ALA A 274 -0.05 -7.31 9.54
N ALA A 275 0.57 -6.20 9.16
CA ALA A 275 -0.14 -5.03 8.65
C ALA A 275 -0.85 -5.29 7.33
N THR A 276 -0.19 -6.01 6.42
CA THR A 276 -0.81 -6.42 5.16
C THR A 276 -2.09 -7.22 5.42
N LEU A 277 -2.05 -8.20 6.33
CA LEU A 277 -3.23 -8.95 6.77
C LEU A 277 -4.28 -8.08 7.45
N ALA A 278 -3.86 -7.15 8.32
CA ALA A 278 -4.76 -6.23 9.00
C ALA A 278 -5.54 -5.35 8.02
N ASN A 279 -4.90 -4.91 6.94
CA ASN A 279 -5.52 -4.15 5.85
C ASN A 279 -6.59 -4.96 5.10
N TYR A 280 -6.50 -6.29 5.10
CA TYR A 280 -7.45 -7.19 4.46
C TYR A 280 -8.43 -7.89 5.42
N LYS A 281 -8.45 -7.51 6.70
CA LYS A 281 -9.28 -8.18 7.73
C LYS A 281 -10.75 -8.27 7.33
N SER A 282 -11.32 -7.23 6.73
CA SER A 282 -12.72 -7.19 6.30
C SER A 282 -13.01 -8.18 5.17
N MET A 283 -12.11 -8.28 4.19
CA MET A 283 -12.22 -9.25 3.09
C MET A 283 -12.09 -10.69 3.60
N LEU A 284 -11.17 -10.94 4.52
CA LEU A 284 -10.99 -12.25 5.14
C LEU A 284 -12.25 -12.66 5.92
N ILE A 285 -12.81 -11.78 6.75
CA ILE A 285 -14.06 -12.04 7.48
C ILE A 285 -15.22 -12.28 6.50
N ALA A 286 -15.36 -11.43 5.47
CA ALA A 286 -16.38 -11.61 4.44
C ALA A 286 -16.23 -12.96 3.72
N SER A 287 -15.00 -13.42 3.43
CA SER A 287 -14.75 -14.71 2.79
C SER A 287 -15.31 -15.88 3.60
N VAL A 288 -15.14 -15.84 4.93
CA VAL A 288 -15.65 -16.83 5.88
C VAL A 288 -17.17 -16.80 5.95
N ILE A 289 -17.77 -15.60 5.99
CA ILE A 289 -19.22 -15.42 5.99
C ILE A 289 -19.83 -16.01 4.71
N PHE A 290 -19.31 -15.64 3.53
CA PHE A 290 -19.81 -16.17 2.26
C PHE A 290 -19.60 -17.69 2.13
N PHE A 291 -18.52 -18.23 2.71
CA PHE A 291 -18.32 -19.67 2.79
C PHE A 291 -19.39 -20.37 3.62
N ALA A 292 -19.70 -19.83 4.80
CA ALA A 292 -20.74 -20.36 5.68
C ALA A 292 -22.12 -20.31 5.01
N ILE A 293 -22.45 -19.19 4.34
CA ILE A 293 -23.69 -19.07 3.56
C ILE A 293 -23.71 -20.10 2.42
N ALA A 294 -22.61 -20.30 1.69
CA ALA A 294 -22.53 -21.32 0.64
C ALA A 294 -22.81 -22.73 1.19
N LYS A 295 -22.28 -23.06 2.37
CA LYS A 295 -22.53 -24.33 3.07
C LYS A 295 -24.00 -24.46 3.49
N ALA A 296 -24.60 -23.41 4.03
CA ALA A 296 -26.02 -23.39 4.39
C ALA A 296 -26.92 -23.62 3.16
N PHE A 297 -26.66 -22.92 2.05
CA PHE A 297 -27.38 -23.12 0.78
C PHE A 297 -27.20 -24.53 0.22
N LYS A 298 -26.01 -25.12 0.37
CA LYS A 298 -25.77 -26.52 -0.03
C LYS A 298 -26.62 -27.49 0.79
N ARG A 299 -26.76 -27.27 2.11
CA ARG A 299 -27.61 -28.10 2.96
C ARG A 299 -29.10 -27.90 2.65
N GLY A 300 -29.55 -26.66 2.45
CA GLY A 300 -30.92 -26.36 2.03
C GLY A 300 -31.28 -27.06 0.71
N LEU A 301 -30.37 -27.06 -0.26
CA LEU A 301 -30.53 -27.81 -1.50
C LEU A 301 -30.66 -29.33 -1.28
N SER A 302 -29.88 -29.91 -0.36
CA SER A 302 -29.99 -31.35 -0.03
C SER A 302 -31.37 -31.69 0.52
N LEU A 303 -31.83 -30.90 1.49
CA LEU A 303 -33.12 -31.10 2.15
C LEU A 303 -34.28 -30.94 1.16
N GLN A 304 -34.21 -29.97 0.25
CA GLN A 304 -35.21 -29.81 -0.80
C GLN A 304 -35.29 -31.05 -1.69
N ASN A 305 -34.15 -31.59 -2.14
CA ASN A 305 -34.16 -32.81 -2.95
C ASN A 305 -34.66 -34.04 -2.18
N GLU A 306 -34.41 -34.12 -0.87
CA GLU A 306 -34.91 -35.20 -0.01
C GLU A 306 -36.45 -35.14 0.13
N GLN A 307 -37.01 -33.93 0.25
CA GLN A 307 -38.46 -33.71 0.31
C GLN A 307 -39.16 -33.98 -1.03
N ASP A 308 -38.55 -33.57 -2.15
CA ASP A 308 -39.08 -33.82 -3.49
C ASP A 308 -39.10 -35.32 -3.86
N LEU A 309 -38.32 -36.17 -3.16
CA LEU A 309 -38.30 -37.62 -3.33
C LEU A 309 -39.34 -38.37 -2.48
N THR A 310 -39.95 -37.70 -1.49
CA THR A 310 -40.88 -38.33 -0.53
C THR A 310 -42.34 -38.06 -0.82
N ILE A 311 -42.65 -37.19 -1.79
CA ILE A 311 -44.00 -36.87 -2.28
C ILE A 311 -44.24 -37.65 -3.57
#